data_AF-A0A0Q5T3C5-F1
#
_entry.id   AF-A0A0Q5T3C5-F1
#
_cell.length_a   1.000
_cell.length_b   1.000
_cell.length_c   1.000
_cell.angle_alpha   90.00
_cell.angle_beta   90.00
_cell.angle_gamma   90.00
#
_symmetry.space_group_name_H-M   'P 1'
#
loop_
_entity.id
_entity.type
_entity.pdbx_description
1 polymer ?
#
loop_
_entity_poly.entity_id
_entity_poly.type
_entity_poly.pdbx_seq_one_letter_code
_entity_poly.pdbx_strand_id
1 'polypeptide(L)'
;MSMSETLDYLILGNPVSQMVIATANAFLETIGLGPWKMPVEDSIRALHPSAQSYVRSHSSLYCLAGCHYHFVRLAGIGGASAIFMSAYCKYVLRDIDSIREQLDSQAFADVANRIHFLHSFALMAMPLAHYPFLTGTLMITGTLVFSGSMYYRALTGEKWMQPYATMGGLCLMAAWLSLVL
;
A
#
# COMPACT_ATOMS: atom_id res chain seq x y z
N MET A 1 -18.58 -43.66 -27.82
CA MET A 1 -17.96 -43.37 -26.52
C MET A 1 -18.86 -43.93 -25.45
N SER A 2 -18.39 -44.96 -24.76
CA SER A 2 -19.14 -45.58 -23.65
C SER A 2 -19.18 -44.60 -22.47
N MET A 3 -20.29 -44.58 -21.70
CA MET A 3 -20.40 -43.77 -20.47
C MET A 3 -19.26 -44.07 -19.47
N SER A 4 -18.71 -45.29 -19.51
CA SER A 4 -17.54 -45.68 -18.72
C SER A 4 -16.27 -44.93 -19.12
N GLU A 5 -16.04 -44.72 -20.42
CA GLU A 5 -14.84 -44.05 -20.94
C GLU A 5 -14.87 -42.54 -20.62
N THR A 6 -16.05 -41.92 -20.68
CA THR A 6 -16.24 -40.51 -20.31
C THR A 6 -16.03 -40.28 -18.82
N LEU A 7 -16.45 -41.23 -17.97
CA LEU A 7 -16.23 -41.17 -16.52
C LEU A 7 -14.74 -41.36 -16.19
N ASP A 8 -14.07 -42.30 -16.85
CA ASP A 8 -12.64 -42.53 -16.65
C ASP A 8 -11.82 -41.28 -17.06
N TYR A 9 -12.22 -40.64 -18.17
CA TYR A 9 -11.58 -39.40 -18.62
C TYR A 9 -11.84 -38.21 -17.68
N LEU A 10 -13.04 -38.11 -17.09
CA LEU A 10 -13.37 -37.04 -16.13
C LEU A 10 -12.72 -37.25 -14.77
N ILE A 11 -12.52 -38.50 -14.36
CA ILE A 11 -11.93 -38.86 -13.06
C ILE A 11 -10.39 -38.87 -13.14
N LEU A 12 -9.79 -39.36 -14.22
CA LEU A 12 -8.33 -39.47 -14.37
C LEU A 12 -7.71 -38.34 -15.21
N GLY A 13 -8.46 -37.69 -16.10
CA GLY A 13 -7.94 -36.66 -17.00
C GLY A 13 -8.02 -35.22 -16.46
N ASN A 14 -8.74 -34.99 -15.36
CA ASN A 14 -8.90 -33.66 -14.77
C ASN A 14 -7.83 -33.40 -13.70
N PRO A 15 -7.01 -32.33 -13.81
CA PRO A 15 -6.01 -32.01 -12.79
C PRO A 15 -6.63 -31.74 -11.41
N VAL A 16 -7.90 -31.32 -11.35
CA VAL A 16 -8.61 -31.07 -10.09
C VAL A 16 -8.95 -32.38 -9.36
N SER A 17 -9.37 -33.43 -10.08
CA SER A 17 -9.68 -34.72 -9.45
C SER A 17 -8.43 -35.43 -8.96
N GLN A 18 -7.32 -35.35 -9.71
CA GLN A 18 -6.03 -35.89 -9.26
C GLN A 18 -5.53 -35.18 -7.99
N MET A 19 -5.73 -33.86 -7.86
CA MET A 19 -5.37 -33.12 -6.65
C MET A 19 -6.26 -33.47 -5.45
N VAL A 20 -7.56 -33.67 -5.67
CA VAL A 20 -8.49 -34.12 -4.63
C VAL A 20 -8.14 -35.53 -4.17
N ILE A 21 -7.81 -36.44 -5.09
CA ILE A 21 -7.39 -37.82 -4.78
C ILE A 21 -6.05 -37.84 -4.03
N ALA A 22 -5.08 -37.02 -4.45
CA ALA A 22 -3.80 -36.91 -3.75
C ALA A 22 -3.95 -36.33 -2.33
N THR A 23 -4.82 -35.34 -2.16
CA THR A 23 -5.11 -34.74 -0.85
C THR A 23 -5.85 -35.74 0.05
N ALA A 24 -6.80 -36.50 -0.50
CA ALA A 24 -7.52 -37.54 0.24
C ALA A 24 -6.60 -38.69 0.67
N ASN A 25 -5.68 -39.13 -0.19
CA ASN A 25 -4.69 -40.16 0.15
C ASN A 25 -3.71 -39.67 1.23
N ALA A 26 -3.23 -38.41 1.15
CA ALA A 26 -2.40 -37.82 2.19
C ALA A 26 -3.16 -37.73 3.53
N PHE A 27 -4.45 -37.40 3.51
CA PHE A 27 -5.29 -37.35 4.71
C PHE A 27 -5.51 -38.75 5.32
N LEU A 28 -5.70 -39.77 4.49
CA LEU A 28 -5.81 -41.16 4.93
C LEU A 28 -4.51 -41.68 5.55
N GLU A 29 -3.35 -41.27 5.03
CA GLU A 29 -2.06 -41.55 5.66
C GLU A 29 -1.93 -40.86 7.04
N THR A 30 -2.47 -39.64 7.20
CA THR A 30 -2.48 -38.98 8.53
C THR A 30 -3.39 -39.67 9.55
N ILE A 31 -4.38 -40.43 9.10
CA ILE A 31 -5.30 -41.20 9.95
C ILE A 31 -4.75 -42.62 10.25
N GLY A 32 -3.59 -42.98 9.70
CA GLY A 32 -2.87 -44.21 10.05
C GLY A 32 -3.45 -45.50 9.44
N LEU A 33 -4.34 -45.37 8.45
CA LEU A 33 -4.82 -46.52 7.66
C LEU A 33 -3.83 -46.75 6.52
N GLY A 34 -3.20 -47.94 6.52
CA GLY A 34 -2.11 -48.27 5.58
C GLY A 34 -2.50 -48.21 4.09
N PRO A 35 -1.52 -48.00 3.20
CA PRO A 35 -1.76 -47.59 1.82
C PRO A 35 -2.38 -48.70 0.95
N TRP A 36 -3.37 -48.33 0.12
CA TRP A 36 -3.75 -49.12 -1.05
C TRP A 36 -2.70 -48.92 -2.14
N LYS A 37 -1.86 -49.92 -2.39
CA LYS A 37 -0.93 -49.93 -3.54
C LYS A 37 -1.70 -50.24 -4.82
N MET A 38 -2.02 -49.21 -5.60
CA MET A 38 -2.31 -49.37 -7.03
C MET A 38 -1.02 -49.13 -7.82
N PRO A 39 -0.65 -50.01 -8.77
CA PRO A 39 0.54 -49.83 -9.60
C PRO A 39 0.28 -48.67 -10.56
N VAL A 40 0.84 -47.50 -10.27
CA VAL A 40 0.97 -46.44 -11.27
C VAL A 40 2.21 -46.79 -12.08
N GLU A 41 1.96 -47.52 -13.17
CA GLU A 41 2.93 -47.91 -14.19
C GLU A 41 3.74 -46.68 -14.66
N ASP A 42 5.04 -46.89 -14.85
CA ASP A 42 6.08 -45.98 -15.33
C ASP A 42 5.74 -45.27 -16.67
N SER A 43 4.79 -44.35 -16.62
CA SER A 43 4.46 -43.43 -17.72
C SER A 43 5.02 -42.03 -17.46
N ILE A 44 6.11 -41.95 -16.69
CA ILE A 44 7.02 -40.79 -16.67
C ILE A 44 7.96 -40.89 -17.88
N ARG A 45 7.40 -40.88 -19.09
CA ARG A 45 8.17 -40.57 -20.30
C ARG A 45 7.38 -39.61 -21.17
N ALA A 46 7.95 -38.42 -21.30
CA ALA A 46 7.61 -37.38 -22.27
C ALA A 46 6.33 -36.57 -22.01
N LEU A 47 6.23 -35.91 -20.86
CA LEU A 47 5.62 -34.58 -20.83
C LEU A 47 6.75 -33.55 -20.79
N HIS A 48 7.01 -33.03 -21.99
CA HIS A 48 7.77 -31.83 -22.30
C HIS A 48 7.63 -30.77 -21.18
N PRO A 49 8.68 -30.02 -20.82
CA PRO A 49 8.59 -28.95 -19.83
C PRO A 49 7.84 -27.74 -20.42
N SER A 50 6.58 -27.91 -20.82
CA SER A 50 5.66 -26.82 -21.13
C SER A 50 4.99 -26.25 -19.88
N ALA A 51 5.27 -26.81 -18.70
CA ALA A 51 4.64 -26.44 -17.43
C ALA A 51 5.29 -25.22 -16.72
N GLN A 52 6.19 -24.46 -17.36
CA GLN A 52 6.87 -23.33 -16.68
C GLN A 52 6.72 -21.96 -17.34
N SER A 53 5.90 -21.81 -18.37
CA SER A 53 5.48 -20.49 -18.83
C SER A 53 4.20 -20.03 -18.11
N TYR A 54 4.20 -20.06 -16.77
CA TYR A 54 3.42 -19.05 -16.06
C TYR A 54 4.11 -17.73 -16.42
N VAL A 55 3.45 -16.94 -17.28
CA VAL A 55 3.83 -15.59 -17.66
C VAL A 55 4.08 -14.78 -16.38
N ARG A 56 5.31 -14.81 -15.89
CA ARG A 56 5.80 -14.02 -14.77
C ARG A 56 6.26 -12.70 -15.36
N SER A 57 5.31 -11.83 -15.71
CA SER A 57 5.65 -10.56 -16.37
C SER A 57 4.94 -9.32 -15.80
N HIS A 58 4.26 -9.44 -14.66
CA HIS A 58 3.93 -8.25 -13.87
C HIS A 58 4.29 -8.55 -12.42
N SER A 59 5.37 -7.91 -11.95
CA SER A 59 5.66 -7.80 -10.53
C SER A 59 4.38 -7.42 -9.78
N SER A 60 3.91 -8.33 -8.93
CA SER A 60 2.77 -8.11 -8.02
C SER A 60 2.83 -6.70 -7.40
N LEU A 61 1.76 -5.90 -7.39
CA LEU A 61 1.74 -4.64 -6.61
C LEU A 61 2.13 -4.89 -5.14
N TYR A 62 1.77 -6.06 -4.61
CA TYR A 62 2.19 -6.54 -3.29
C TYR A 62 3.72 -6.75 -3.16
N CYS A 63 4.39 -7.16 -4.23
CA CYS A 63 5.84 -7.40 -4.26
C CYS A 63 6.59 -6.07 -4.33
N LEU A 64 6.08 -5.10 -5.10
CA LEU A 64 6.64 -3.75 -5.19
C LEU A 64 6.42 -2.96 -3.88
N ALA A 65 5.23 -3.08 -3.29
CA ALA A 65 4.93 -2.53 -1.97
C ALA A 65 5.82 -3.12 -0.85
N GLY A 66 6.19 -4.40 -0.99
CA GLY A 66 7.11 -5.08 -0.05
C GLY A 66 8.54 -4.50 -0.05
N CYS A 67 9.05 -4.05 -1.20
CA CYS A 67 10.39 -3.46 -1.27
C CYS A 67 10.48 -2.07 -0.61
N HIS A 68 9.37 -1.32 -0.59
CA HIS A 68 9.32 0.07 -0.11
C HIS A 68 8.35 0.26 1.08
N TYR A 69 8.19 -0.78 1.90
CA TYR A 69 7.26 -0.81 3.04
C TYR A 69 7.47 0.33 4.06
N HIS A 70 8.70 0.84 4.18
CA HIS A 70 9.02 1.96 5.07
C HIS A 70 8.23 3.24 4.73
N PHE A 71 8.06 3.55 3.44
CA PHE A 71 7.30 4.73 3.01
C PHE A 71 5.82 4.60 3.36
N VAL A 72 5.26 3.39 3.23
CA VAL A 72 3.87 3.11 3.62
C VAL A 72 3.67 3.25 5.13
N ARG A 73 4.63 2.84 5.96
CA ARG A 73 4.57 3.09 7.42
C ARG A 73 4.61 4.58 7.75
N LEU A 74 5.50 5.34 7.09
CA LEU A 74 5.59 6.79 7.27
C LEU A 74 4.31 7.50 6.83
N ALA A 75 3.70 7.05 5.73
CA ALA A 75 2.39 7.51 5.30
C ALA A 75 1.30 7.26 6.35
N GLY A 76 1.29 6.08 6.97
CA GLY A 76 0.37 5.76 8.06
C GLY A 76 0.54 6.67 9.29
N ILE A 77 1.79 6.93 9.70
CA ILE A 77 2.10 7.85 10.80
C ILE A 77 1.68 9.28 10.43
N GLY A 78 1.98 9.72 9.20
CA GLY A 78 1.58 11.03 8.67
C GLY A 78 0.07 11.21 8.71
N GLY A 79 -0.68 10.25 8.17
CA GLY A 79 -2.15 10.28 8.18
C GLY A 79 -2.74 10.31 9.58
N ALA A 80 -2.23 9.48 10.50
CA ALA A 80 -2.68 9.49 11.90
C ALA A 80 -2.39 10.85 12.57
N SER A 81 -1.20 11.42 12.35
CA SER A 81 -0.83 12.72 12.90
C SER A 81 -1.66 13.87 12.32
N ALA A 82 -2.04 13.81 11.04
CA ALA A 82 -2.91 14.79 10.41
C ALA A 82 -4.32 14.76 11.03
N ILE A 83 -4.89 13.57 11.26
CA ILE A 83 -6.19 13.43 11.93
C ILE A 83 -6.12 13.99 13.36
N PHE A 84 -5.07 13.65 14.10
CA PHE A 84 -4.86 14.18 15.45
C PHE A 84 -4.78 15.71 15.46
N MET A 85 -3.95 16.29 14.58
CA MET A 85 -3.78 17.74 14.50
C MET A 85 -5.05 18.45 14.04
N SER A 86 -5.83 17.86 13.15
CA SER A 86 -7.14 18.35 12.73
C SER A 86 -8.11 18.51 13.90
N ALA A 87 -8.19 17.48 14.76
CA ALA A 87 -9.01 17.51 15.96
C ALA A 87 -8.49 18.53 16.98
N TYR A 88 -7.17 18.58 17.16
CA TYR A 88 -6.51 19.51 18.08
C TYR A 88 -6.74 20.97 17.70
N CYS A 89 -6.51 21.33 16.43
CA CYS A 89 -6.75 22.70 15.94
C CYS A 89 -8.21 23.11 16.13
N LYS A 90 -9.18 22.24 15.80
CA LYS A 90 -10.61 22.55 16.01
C LYS A 90 -10.95 22.81 17.48
N TYR A 91 -10.33 22.07 18.40
CA TYR A 91 -10.54 22.24 19.83
C TYR A 91 -9.94 23.55 20.34
N VAL A 92 -8.65 23.80 20.04
CA VAL A 92 -7.92 24.99 20.53
C VAL A 92 -8.47 26.28 19.95
N LEU A 93 -8.79 26.30 18.65
CA LEU A 93 -9.28 27.51 17.98
C LEU A 93 -10.72 27.86 18.39
N ARG A 94 -11.44 26.98 19.08
CA ARG A 94 -12.81 27.24 19.55
C ARG A 94 -12.85 28.35 20.62
N ASP A 95 -11.80 28.48 21.41
CA ASP A 95 -11.75 29.35 22.59
C ASP A 95 -11.20 30.77 22.26
N ILE A 96 -11.10 31.13 20.98
CA ILE A 96 -10.68 32.47 20.53
C ILE A 96 -11.89 33.42 20.60
N ASP A 97 -11.79 34.48 21.41
CA ASP A 97 -12.87 35.44 21.64
C ASP A 97 -13.27 36.24 20.39
N SER A 98 -12.34 36.44 19.46
CA SER A 98 -12.57 37.24 18.26
C SER A 98 -12.91 36.36 17.05
N ILE A 99 -14.16 36.46 16.56
CA ILE A 99 -14.68 35.65 15.44
C ILE A 99 -13.79 35.79 14.19
N ARG A 100 -13.27 36.99 13.93
CA ARG A 100 -12.48 37.26 12.72
C ARG A 100 -11.12 36.58 12.74
N GLU A 101 -10.46 36.57 13.89
CA GLU A 101 -9.17 35.90 14.08
C GLU A 101 -9.33 34.39 14.14
N GLN A 102 -10.42 33.92 14.78
CA GLN A 102 -10.79 32.51 14.78
C GLN A 102 -10.94 31.97 13.35
N LEU A 103 -11.66 32.69 12.48
CA LEU A 103 -11.85 32.29 11.08
C LEU A 103 -10.54 32.28 10.29
N ASP A 104 -9.67 33.26 10.48
CA ASP A 104 -8.38 33.35 9.78
C ASP A 104 -7.45 32.20 10.22
N SER A 105 -7.30 31.99 11.54
CA SER A 105 -6.53 30.88 12.10
C SER A 105 -7.06 29.52 11.67
N GLN A 106 -8.39 29.35 11.60
CA GLN A 106 -9.01 28.11 11.14
C GLN A 106 -8.72 27.87 9.64
N ALA A 107 -8.74 28.92 8.81
CA ALA A 107 -8.38 28.79 7.40
C ALA A 107 -6.94 28.29 7.22
N PHE A 108 -5.98 28.79 8.01
CA PHE A 108 -4.60 28.29 7.97
C PHE A 108 -4.48 26.84 8.43
N ALA A 109 -5.16 26.47 9.53
CA ALA A 109 -5.18 25.09 10.02
C ALA A 109 -5.79 24.12 8.98
N ASP A 110 -6.88 24.50 8.32
CA ASP A 110 -7.54 23.68 7.30
C ASP A 110 -6.65 23.47 6.07
N VAL A 111 -5.94 24.51 5.62
CA VAL A 111 -4.96 24.38 4.52
C VAL A 111 -3.80 23.49 4.93
N ALA A 112 -3.23 23.70 6.12
CA ALA A 112 -2.14 22.89 6.65
C ALA A 112 -2.51 21.41 6.68
N ASN A 113 -3.72 21.11 7.17
CA ASN A 113 -4.22 19.75 7.32
C ASN A 113 -4.52 19.07 5.99
N ARG A 114 -5.13 19.80 5.03
CA ARG A 114 -5.38 19.27 3.68
C ARG A 114 -4.06 18.87 3.01
N ILE A 115 -3.04 19.71 3.09
CA ILE A 115 -1.73 19.43 2.51
C ILE A 115 -1.03 18.27 3.24
N HIS A 116 -1.10 18.23 4.58
CA HIS A 116 -0.51 17.14 5.36
C HIS A 116 -1.13 15.78 5.01
N PHE A 117 -2.46 15.73 4.95
CA PHE A 117 -3.20 14.50 4.69
C PHE A 117 -3.05 14.03 3.24
N LEU A 118 -3.09 14.94 2.27
CA LEU A 118 -2.91 14.61 0.86
C LEU A 118 -1.52 14.03 0.57
N HIS A 119 -0.47 14.61 1.16
CA HIS A 119 0.88 14.10 0.97
C HIS A 119 1.16 12.82 1.75
N SER A 120 0.43 12.57 2.84
CA SER A 120 0.43 11.24 3.49
C SER A 120 -0.11 10.16 2.55
N PHE A 121 -1.19 10.43 1.81
CA PHE A 121 -1.65 9.51 0.76
C PHE A 121 -0.67 9.39 -0.40
N ALA A 122 -0.06 10.50 -0.84
CA ALA A 122 0.97 10.45 -1.87
C ALA A 122 2.15 9.55 -1.42
N LEU A 123 2.55 9.62 -0.15
CA LEU A 123 3.59 8.76 0.43
C LEU A 123 3.21 7.27 0.42
N MET A 124 1.93 6.96 0.60
CA MET A 124 1.43 5.57 0.50
C MET A 124 1.60 5.01 -0.92
N ALA A 125 1.52 5.86 -1.94
CA ALA A 125 1.73 5.48 -3.34
C ALA A 125 3.21 5.49 -3.77
N MET A 126 4.15 5.90 -2.91
CA MET A 126 5.58 6.00 -3.26
C MET A 126 6.23 4.72 -3.79
N PRO A 127 5.84 3.50 -3.37
CA PRO A 127 6.41 2.28 -3.97
C PRO A 127 6.25 2.19 -5.50
N LEU A 128 5.32 2.96 -6.09
CA LEU A 128 5.11 2.99 -7.55
C LEU A 128 6.02 4.00 -8.27
N ALA A 129 6.71 4.88 -7.54
CA ALA A 129 7.59 5.88 -8.15
C ALA A 129 8.90 5.23 -8.66
N HIS A 130 9.47 5.79 -9.72
CA HIS A 130 10.75 5.36 -10.28
C HIS A 130 11.93 5.67 -9.33
N TYR A 131 11.91 6.86 -8.69
CA TYR A 131 12.88 7.28 -7.67
C TYR A 131 12.23 7.51 -6.30
N PRO A 132 11.80 6.45 -5.58
CA PRO A 132 11.00 6.56 -4.36
C PRO A 132 11.74 7.22 -3.20
N PHE A 133 13.06 7.07 -3.10
CA PHE A 133 13.85 7.73 -2.05
C PHE A 133 13.96 9.23 -2.25
N LEU A 134 14.25 9.68 -3.47
CA LEU A 134 14.32 11.11 -3.79
C LEU A 134 12.96 11.77 -3.57
N THR A 135 11.93 11.27 -4.27
CA THR A 135 10.59 11.84 -4.16
C THR A 135 10.04 11.75 -2.74
N GLY A 136 10.19 10.60 -2.08
CA GLY A 136 9.67 10.39 -0.73
C GLY A 136 10.32 11.31 0.31
N THR A 137 11.63 11.52 0.24
CA THR A 137 12.33 12.44 1.16
C THR A 137 11.90 13.89 0.95
N LEU A 138 11.84 14.36 -0.30
CA LEU A 138 11.32 15.70 -0.60
C LEU A 138 9.85 15.86 -0.13
N MET A 139 9.03 14.83 -0.33
CA MET A 139 7.62 14.87 0.08
C MET A 139 7.46 14.96 1.60
N ILE A 140 8.21 14.16 2.36
CA ILE A 140 8.19 14.19 3.83
C ILE A 140 8.69 15.54 4.34
N THR A 141 9.86 15.98 3.90
CA THR A 141 10.47 17.24 4.36
C THR A 141 9.60 18.43 3.99
N GLY A 142 9.12 18.49 2.74
CA GLY A 142 8.21 19.54 2.27
C GLY A 142 6.92 19.59 3.06
N THR A 143 6.32 18.43 3.38
CA THR A 143 5.07 18.34 4.16
C THR A 143 5.29 18.84 5.58
N LEU A 144 6.33 18.38 6.26
CA LEU A 144 6.63 18.78 7.63
C LEU A 144 6.92 20.28 7.74
N VAL A 145 7.72 20.82 6.82
CA VAL A 145 8.06 22.26 6.81
C VAL A 145 6.84 23.10 6.46
N PHE A 146 6.08 22.74 5.42
CA PHE A 146 4.89 23.48 4.98
C PHE A 146 3.78 23.43 6.04
N SER A 147 3.31 22.22 6.37
CA SER A 147 2.18 22.04 7.28
C SER A 147 2.56 22.42 8.70
N GLY A 148 3.78 22.14 9.16
CA GLY A 148 4.27 22.56 10.48
C GLY A 148 4.27 24.08 10.64
N SER A 149 4.79 24.81 9.66
CA SER A 149 4.80 26.29 9.68
C SER A 149 3.39 26.87 9.69
N MET A 150 2.46 26.25 8.94
CA MET A 150 1.07 26.70 8.87
C MET A 150 0.28 26.36 10.15
N TYR A 151 0.51 25.19 10.76
CA TYR A 151 -0.07 24.87 12.08
C TYR A 151 0.45 25.80 13.17
N TYR A 152 1.74 26.13 13.15
CA TYR A 152 2.30 27.10 14.08
C TYR A 152 1.61 28.45 13.96
N ARG A 153 1.48 28.96 12.73
CA ARG A 153 0.76 30.21 12.48
C ARG A 153 -0.71 30.14 12.91
N ALA A 154 -1.39 29.03 12.68
CA ALA A 154 -2.79 28.84 13.08
C ALA A 154 -2.98 28.83 14.61
N LEU A 155 -2.00 28.34 15.37
CA LEU A 155 -2.09 28.25 16.82
C LEU A 155 -1.55 29.49 17.55
N THR A 156 -0.50 30.12 17.02
CA THR A 156 0.18 31.26 17.66
C THR A 156 -0.25 32.61 17.07
N GLY A 157 -0.80 32.65 15.85
CA GLY A 157 -1.11 33.90 15.13
C GLY A 157 0.10 34.63 14.56
N GLU A 158 1.31 34.21 14.92
CA GLU A 158 2.58 34.82 14.52
C GLU A 158 2.94 34.54 13.06
N LYS A 159 3.39 35.57 12.35
CA LYS A 159 3.67 35.52 10.90
C LYS A 159 5.12 35.16 10.55
N TRP A 160 5.98 35.02 11.55
CA TRP A 160 7.41 34.82 11.32
C TRP A 160 7.72 33.53 10.55
N MET A 161 6.93 32.47 10.72
CA MET A 161 7.15 31.20 10.02
C MET A 161 6.71 31.19 8.55
N GLN A 162 6.18 32.29 8.03
CA GLN A 162 5.63 32.34 6.67
C GLN A 162 6.66 32.08 5.53
N PRO A 163 7.93 32.51 5.60
CA PRO A 163 8.94 32.17 4.59
C PRO A 163 9.28 30.67 4.58
N TYR A 164 9.17 29.99 5.71
CA TYR A 164 9.38 28.54 5.76
C TYR A 164 8.24 27.80 5.08
N ALA A 165 7.00 28.29 5.19
CA ALA A 165 5.87 27.74 4.46
C ALA A 165 6.09 27.82 2.93
N THR A 166 6.59 28.95 2.39
CA THR A 166 6.87 29.04 0.95
C THR A 166 7.99 28.10 0.52
N MET A 167 9.07 27.98 1.31
CA MET A 167 10.14 27.01 1.06
C MET A 167 9.65 25.56 1.07
N GLY A 168 8.79 25.20 2.03
CA GLY A 168 8.14 23.90 2.09
C GLY A 168 7.26 23.63 0.87
N GLY A 169 6.52 24.64 0.40
CA GLY A 169 5.70 24.56 -0.81
C GLY A 169 6.52 24.32 -2.07
N LEU A 170 7.66 25.00 -2.21
CA LEU A 170 8.60 24.77 -3.32
C LEU A 170 9.21 23.36 -3.27
N CYS A 171 9.53 22.87 -2.07
CA CYS A 171 10.01 21.50 -1.88
C CYS A 171 8.95 20.46 -2.31
N LEU A 172 7.67 20.67 -1.95
CA LEU A 172 6.57 19.83 -2.40
C LEU A 172 6.39 19.88 -3.93
N MET A 173 6.47 21.06 -4.55
CA MET A 173 6.44 21.19 -6.01
C MET A 173 7.56 20.39 -6.67
N ALA A 174 8.78 20.47 -6.13
CA ALA A 174 9.91 19.69 -6.63
C ALA A 174 9.71 18.18 -6.44
N ALA A 175 9.07 17.74 -5.35
CA ALA A 175 8.71 16.33 -5.13
C ALA A 175 7.72 15.81 -6.17
N TRP A 176 6.70 16.60 -6.53
CA TRP A 176 5.76 16.21 -7.58
C TRP A 176 6.42 16.18 -8.96
N LEU A 177 7.31 17.14 -9.24
CA LEU A 177 8.09 17.14 -10.48
C LEU A 177 9.08 15.97 -10.56
N SER A 178 9.63 15.51 -9.43
CA SER A 178 10.54 14.37 -9.42
C SER A 178 9.86 13.04 -9.76
N LEU A 179 8.52 12.96 -9.76
CA LEU A 179 7.78 11.81 -10.27
C LEU A 179 7.79 11.67 -11.79
N VAL A 180 8.16 12.73 -12.52
CA VAL A 180 8.27 12.72 -13.99
C VAL A 180 9.55 12.02 -14.47
N LEU A 181 10.56 11.92 -13.59
CA LEU A 181 11.85 11.28 -13.81
C LEU A 181 11.77 9.76 -13.59
#